data_AF-A0A8W8LC98-F1
#
_entry.id   AF-A0A8W8LC98-F1
#
_cell.length_a   1.000
_cell.length_b   1.000
_cell.length_c   1.000
_cell.angle_alpha   90.00
_cell.angle_beta   90.00
_cell.angle_gamma   90.00
#
_symmetry.space_group_name_H-M   'P 1'
#
loop_
_entity.id
_entity.type
_entity.pdbx_description
1 polymer ?
#
loop_
_entity_poly.entity_id
_entity_poly.type
_entity_poly.pdbx_seq_one_letter_code
_entity_poly.pdbx_strand_id
1 'polypeptide(L)'
;LGIAWGYIRLSKLKFITSQFLSVDSVLLLVALAGSYIYLCFKLIAVSTSLQGNVAGILSLITTIFSICQITEQTVFILDGLCRCAENDNQMMQKPGRAVVTFLLVCNLALWVVSMFEVKKTRVVRLHEEFYGILAWNIITHLCVPLIIFFRFHSAICLSKMWYNAYQKEKTT
;
A
#
# COMPACT_ATOMS: atom_id res chain seq x y z
N LEU A 1 2.49 14.25 5.67
CA LEU A 1 1.55 15.36 5.94
C LEU A 1 0.12 15.07 5.48
N GLY A 2 -0.11 14.73 4.20
CA GLY A 2 -1.47 14.41 3.71
C GLY A 2 -2.17 13.24 4.43
N ILE A 3 -1.41 12.21 4.84
CA ILE A 3 -1.93 11.04 5.56
C ILE A 3 -2.37 11.39 6.99
N ALA A 4 -1.56 12.15 7.73
CA ALA A 4 -1.93 12.64 9.06
C ALA A 4 -3.16 13.56 9.02
N TRP A 5 -3.25 14.42 8.00
CA TRP A 5 -4.41 15.29 7.79
C TRP A 5 -5.67 14.51 7.39
N GLY A 6 -5.50 13.48 6.56
CA GLY A 6 -6.55 12.52 6.22
C GLY A 6 -7.05 11.77 7.45
N TYR A 7 -6.14 11.28 8.29
CA TYR A 7 -6.46 10.57 9.54
C TYR A 7 -7.26 11.44 10.51
N ILE A 8 -6.88 12.71 10.70
CA ILE A 8 -7.62 13.66 11.56
C ILE A 8 -9.00 14.02 10.99
N ARG A 9 -9.16 14.02 9.66
CA ARG A 9 -10.46 14.29 9.02
C ARG A 9 -11.38 13.07 9.05
N LEU A 10 -10.82 11.87 8.87
CA LEU A 10 -11.53 10.59 8.92
C LEU A 10 -11.89 10.19 10.34
N SER A 11 -11.09 10.56 11.35
CA SER A 11 -11.39 10.31 12.76
C SER A 11 -12.72 10.88 13.25
N LYS A 12 -13.31 11.82 12.51
CA LYS A 12 -14.65 12.41 12.75
C LYS A 12 -15.83 11.56 12.26
N LEU A 13 -15.57 10.44 11.59
CA LEU A 13 -16.59 9.50 11.12
C LEU A 13 -16.72 8.32 12.09
N LYS A 14 -17.94 7.81 12.25
CA LYS A 14 -18.25 6.67 13.13
C LYS A 14 -17.44 5.45 12.72
N PHE A 15 -16.76 4.82 13.69
CA PHE A 15 -16.01 3.60 13.47
C PHE A 15 -16.92 2.38 13.67
N ILE A 16 -16.98 1.52 12.66
CA ILE A 16 -17.78 0.30 12.62
C ILE A 16 -16.83 -0.89 12.72
N THR A 17 -16.72 -1.45 13.92
CA THR A 17 -15.81 -2.58 14.22
C THR A 17 -16.14 -3.84 13.41
N SER A 18 -17.40 -4.05 13.00
CA SER A 18 -17.80 -5.23 12.22
C SER A 18 -17.18 -5.29 10.81
N GLN A 19 -16.71 -4.15 10.28
CA GLN A 19 -16.08 -4.08 8.96
C GLN A 19 -14.56 -4.34 8.99
N PHE A 20 -13.94 -4.30 10.18
CA PHE A 20 -12.49 -4.46 10.34
C PHE A 20 -12.00 -5.84 9.86
N LEU A 21 -12.76 -6.90 10.17
CA LEU A 21 -12.44 -8.27 9.77
C LEU A 21 -13.12 -8.70 8.46
N SER A 22 -13.53 -7.75 7.62
CA SER A 22 -14.11 -8.05 6.32
C SER A 22 -13.13 -8.84 5.45
N VAL A 23 -13.67 -9.62 4.51
CA VAL A 23 -12.88 -10.36 3.52
C VAL A 23 -11.90 -9.43 2.80
N ASP A 24 -12.33 -8.22 2.46
CA ASP A 24 -11.48 -7.21 1.82
C ASP A 24 -10.24 -6.86 2.67
N SER A 25 -10.40 -6.68 3.98
CA SER A 25 -9.32 -6.41 4.93
C SER A 25 -8.34 -7.58 5.03
N VAL A 26 -8.85 -8.81 5.10
CA VAL A 26 -8.03 -10.03 5.19
C VAL A 26 -7.20 -10.22 3.92
N LEU A 27 -7.81 -10.09 2.74
CA LEU A 27 -7.09 -10.22 1.47
C LEU A 27 -6.01 -9.14 1.33
N LEU A 28 -6.29 -7.91 1.79
CA LEU A 28 -5.30 -6.82 1.79
C LEU A 28 -4.11 -7.14 2.70
N LEU A 29 -4.35 -7.68 3.90
CA LEU A 29 -3.30 -8.05 4.85
C LEU A 29 -2.44 -9.22 4.35
N VAL A 30 -3.05 -10.23 3.73
CA VAL A 30 -2.31 -11.35 3.13
C VAL A 30 -1.41 -10.85 2.00
N ALA A 31 -1.93 -9.98 1.15
CA ALA A 31 -1.16 -9.37 0.06
C ALA A 31 -0.02 -8.47 0.58
N LEU A 32 -0.27 -7.74 1.68
CA LEU A 32 0.74 -6.94 2.38
C LEU A 32 1.87 -7.82 2.92
N ALA A 33 1.54 -8.95 3.55
CA ALA A 33 2.54 -9.88 4.08
C ALA A 33 3.48 -10.39 2.98
N GLY A 34 2.94 -10.79 1.82
CA GLY A 34 3.74 -11.17 0.66
C GLY A 34 4.63 -10.04 0.13
N SER A 35 4.11 -8.81 0.15
CA SER A 35 4.87 -7.61 -0.24
C SER A 35 6.03 -7.32 0.71
N TYR A 36 5.83 -7.48 2.02
CA TYR A 36 6.91 -7.33 3.00
C TYR A 36 7.99 -8.38 2.86
N ILE A 37 7.61 -9.65 2.63
CA ILE A 37 8.60 -10.72 2.42
C ILE A 37 9.55 -10.34 1.29
N TYR A 38 9.02 -9.90 0.14
CA TYR A 38 9.85 -9.42 -0.98
C TYR A 38 10.75 -8.24 -0.60
N LEU A 39 10.18 -7.22 0.06
CA LEU A 39 10.94 -6.03 0.43
C LEU A 39 12.02 -6.31 1.48
N CYS A 40 11.82 -7.28 2.37
CA CYS A 40 12.82 -7.73 3.32
C CYS A 40 14.01 -8.38 2.60
N PHE A 41 13.76 -9.33 1.68
CA PHE A 41 14.83 -9.93 0.88
C PHE A 41 15.55 -8.89 0.04
N LYS A 42 14.81 -7.97 -0.59
CA LYS A 42 15.39 -6.85 -1.36
C LYS A 42 16.29 -5.97 -0.47
N LEU A 43 15.83 -5.63 0.73
CA LEU A 43 16.56 -4.77 1.69
C LEU A 43 17.86 -5.43 2.15
N ILE A 44 17.84 -6.73 2.45
CA ILE A 44 19.04 -7.48 2.87
C ILE A 44 20.08 -7.54 1.74
N ALA A 45 19.68 -7.78 0.49
CA ALA A 45 20.61 -7.79 -0.63
C ALA A 45 21.22 -6.41 -0.93
N VAL A 46 20.45 -5.33 -0.75
CA VAL A 46 20.92 -3.98 -1.04
C VAL A 46 21.84 -3.46 0.08
N SER A 47 21.59 -3.82 1.34
CA SER A 47 22.39 -3.35 2.48
C SER A 47 23.84 -3.84 2.44
N THR A 48 24.11 -4.99 1.82
CA THR A 48 25.48 -5.51 1.64
C THR A 48 26.24 -4.83 0.52
N SER A 49 25.54 -4.09 -0.34
CA SER A 49 26.08 -3.48 -1.56
C SER A 49 26.41 -1.98 -1.38
N LEU A 50 26.57 -1.52 -0.14
CA LEU A 50 26.76 -0.12 0.24
C LEU A 50 28.17 0.44 -0.03
N GLN A 51 29.01 -0.26 -0.80
CA GLN A 51 30.39 0.14 -1.09
C GLN A 51 30.48 1.29 -2.13
N GLY A 52 29.94 2.47 -1.80
CA GLY A 52 30.18 3.72 -2.52
C GLY A 52 29.44 3.92 -3.84
N ASN A 53 28.58 2.99 -4.25
CA ASN A 53 27.78 3.13 -5.47
C ASN A 53 26.50 3.92 -5.20
N VAL A 54 26.33 5.07 -5.87
CA VAL A 54 25.12 5.92 -5.82
C VAL A 54 23.85 5.10 -6.13
N ALA A 55 23.94 4.13 -7.03
CA ALA A 55 22.81 3.26 -7.36
C ALA A 55 22.38 2.36 -6.19
N GLY A 56 23.32 1.85 -5.39
CA GLY A 56 23.04 1.04 -4.19
C GLY A 56 22.36 1.86 -3.11
N ILE A 57 22.86 3.08 -2.86
CA ILE A 57 22.26 4.02 -1.89
C ILE A 57 20.84 4.40 -2.31
N LEU A 58 20.62 4.72 -3.59
CA LEU A 58 19.28 5.02 -4.12
C LEU A 58 18.35 3.81 -4.02
N SER A 59 18.84 2.60 -4.27
CA SER A 59 18.05 1.37 -4.11
C SER A 59 17.66 1.11 -2.65
N LEU A 60 18.53 1.45 -1.70
CA LEU A 60 18.24 1.32 -0.27
C LEU A 60 17.15 2.30 0.14
N ILE A 61 17.32 3.57 -0.23
CA ILE A 61 16.34 4.63 0.07
C ILE A 61 14.98 4.26 -0.53
N THR A 62 14.93 3.92 -1.81
CA THR A 62 13.67 3.53 -2.47
C THR A 62 13.02 2.30 -1.84
N THR A 63 13.80 1.33 -1.37
CA THR A 63 13.27 0.15 -0.67
C THR A 63 12.67 0.51 0.70
N ILE A 64 13.33 1.36 1.49
CA ILE A 64 12.79 1.85 2.77
C ILE A 64 11.52 2.67 2.55
N PHE A 65 11.54 3.62 1.60
CA PHE A 65 10.36 4.40 1.24
C PHE A 65 9.20 3.51 0.77
N SER A 66 9.50 2.43 0.05
CA SER A 66 8.49 1.45 -0.37
C SER A 66 7.82 0.76 0.81
N ILE A 67 8.60 0.35 1.83
CA ILE A 67 8.07 -0.25 3.06
C ILE A 67 7.15 0.74 3.77
N CYS A 68 7.62 1.96 4.04
CA CYS A 68 6.80 2.99 4.68
C CYS A 68 5.51 3.26 3.92
N GLN A 69 5.59 3.38 2.59
CA GLN A 69 4.46 3.68 1.73
C GLN A 69 3.36 2.61 1.80
N ILE A 70 3.72 1.32 1.73
CA ILE A 70 2.72 0.24 1.76
C ILE A 70 2.11 0.08 3.17
N THR A 71 2.88 0.33 4.23
CA THR A 71 2.36 0.35 5.60
C THR A 71 1.33 1.45 5.78
N GLU A 72 1.70 2.70 5.46
CA GLU A 72 0.85 3.86 5.62
C GLU A 72 -0.45 3.73 4.82
N GLN A 73 -0.33 3.25 3.57
CA GLN A 73 -1.49 2.99 2.73
C GLN A 73 -2.42 1.94 3.34
N THR A 74 -1.87 0.84 3.85
CA THR A 74 -2.70 -0.24 4.40
C THR A 74 -3.41 0.21 5.66
N VAL A 75 -2.72 0.91 6.57
CA VAL A 75 -3.34 1.48 7.78
C VAL A 75 -4.47 2.43 7.40
N PHE A 76 -4.25 3.30 6.41
CA PHE A 76 -5.26 4.23 5.94
C PHE A 76 -6.50 3.53 5.35
N ILE A 77 -6.29 2.50 4.53
CA ILE A 77 -7.39 1.74 3.93
C ILE A 77 -8.17 0.97 4.99
N LEU A 78 -7.49 0.27 5.90
CA LEU A 78 -8.15 -0.51 6.96
C LEU A 78 -8.98 0.39 7.89
N ASP A 79 -8.42 1.55 8.28
CA ASP A 79 -9.14 2.54 9.08
C ASP A 79 -10.35 3.10 8.31
N GLY A 80 -10.15 3.50 7.06
CA GLY A 80 -11.20 4.11 6.25
C GLY A 80 -12.32 3.15 5.85
N LEU A 81 -12.02 1.86 5.63
CA LEU A 81 -13.04 0.83 5.37
C LEU A 81 -13.99 0.61 6.56
N CYS A 82 -13.56 0.96 7.77
CA CYS A 82 -14.37 0.87 8.98
C CYS A 82 -15.14 2.17 9.27
N ARG A 83 -15.11 3.18 8.39
CA ARG A 83 -15.72 4.48 8.64
C ARG A 83 -16.93 4.74 7.74
N CYS A 84 -18.04 5.13 8.35
CA CYS A 84 -19.26 5.55 7.65
C CYS A 84 -19.76 6.91 8.13
N ALA A 85 -20.55 7.58 7.28
CA ALA A 85 -21.20 8.84 7.64
C ALA A 85 -22.25 8.60 8.74
N GLU A 86 -22.13 9.34 9.83
CA GLU A 86 -23.06 9.25 10.96
C GLU A 86 -24.31 10.10 10.71
N ASN A 87 -24.15 11.28 10.09
CA ASN A 87 -25.21 12.27 9.90
C ASN A 87 -25.47 12.62 8.42
N ASP A 88 -26.71 13.02 8.08
CA ASP A 88 -27.07 13.50 6.72
C ASP A 88 -26.21 14.68 6.27
N ASN A 89 -25.85 15.56 7.22
CA ASN A 89 -24.97 16.69 6.94
C ASN A 89 -23.55 16.25 6.54
N GLN A 90 -23.06 15.11 7.08
CA GLN A 90 -21.78 14.52 6.68
C GLN A 90 -21.86 13.82 5.31
N MET A 91 -23.01 13.22 4.96
CA MET A 91 -23.26 12.69 3.62
C MET A 91 -23.24 13.79 2.55
N MET A 92 -23.76 14.97 2.87
CA MET A 92 -23.76 16.13 1.97
C MET A 92 -22.39 16.82 1.87
N GLN A 93 -21.74 17.09 3.00
CA GLN A 93 -20.44 17.80 3.02
C GLN A 93 -19.27 16.95 2.54
N LYS A 94 -19.40 15.62 2.58
CA LYS A 94 -18.40 14.66 2.14
C LYS A 94 -16.98 14.95 2.67
N PRO A 95 -16.80 15.04 3.99
CA PRO A 95 -15.50 15.37 4.57
C PRO A 95 -14.44 14.34 4.16
N GLY A 96 -13.24 14.81 3.84
CA GLY A 96 -12.12 13.94 3.47
C GLY A 96 -12.12 13.40 2.03
N ARG A 97 -13.16 13.66 1.21
CA ARG A 97 -13.27 13.12 -0.16
C ARG A 97 -12.09 13.48 -1.05
N ALA A 98 -11.68 14.76 -1.02
CA ALA A 98 -10.54 15.24 -1.80
C ALA A 98 -9.21 14.60 -1.36
N VAL A 99 -9.05 14.31 -0.06
CA VAL A 99 -7.85 13.66 0.48
C VAL A 99 -7.80 12.18 0.07
N VAL A 100 -8.95 11.48 0.14
CA VAL A 100 -9.08 10.11 -0.37
C VAL A 100 -8.77 10.05 -1.87
N THR A 101 -9.33 10.95 -2.67
CA THR A 101 -9.07 11.01 -4.11
C THR A 101 -7.60 11.33 -4.41
N PHE A 102 -6.99 12.26 -3.69
CA PHE A 102 -5.57 12.59 -3.83
C PHE A 102 -4.68 11.39 -3.49
N LEU A 103 -4.97 10.69 -2.38
CA LEU A 103 -4.23 9.48 -1.99
C LEU A 103 -4.39 8.36 -3.01
N LEU A 104 -5.55 8.24 -3.66
CA LEU A 104 -5.79 7.27 -4.74
C LEU A 104 -4.92 7.59 -5.96
N VAL A 105 -4.86 8.86 -6.39
CA VAL A 105 -4.01 9.30 -7.50
C VAL A 105 -2.52 9.12 -7.18
N CYS A 106 -2.09 9.52 -5.98
CA CYS A 106 -0.71 9.32 -5.54
C CYS A 106 -0.35 7.83 -5.46
N ASN A 107 -1.27 6.98 -4.99
CA ASN A 107 -1.04 5.55 -4.92
C ASN A 107 -0.87 4.92 -6.30
N LEU A 108 -1.71 5.31 -7.26
CA LEU A 108 -1.61 4.85 -8.64
C LEU A 108 -0.33 5.34 -9.32
N ALA A 109 0.05 6.61 -9.10
CA ALA A 109 1.28 7.18 -9.64
C ALA A 109 2.53 6.48 -9.09
N LEU A 110 2.60 6.27 -7.77
CA LEU A 110 3.68 5.54 -7.12
C LEU A 110 3.76 4.08 -7.60
N TRP A 111 2.61 3.46 -7.84
CA TRP A 111 2.57 2.12 -8.42
C TRP A 111 3.14 2.10 -9.85
N VAL A 112 2.75 3.04 -10.70
CA VAL A 112 3.32 3.17 -12.06
C VAL A 112 4.84 3.34 -12.01
N VAL A 113 5.34 4.19 -11.11
CA VAL A 113 6.79 4.36 -10.90
C VAL A 113 7.45 3.06 -10.45
N SER A 114 6.85 2.32 -9.52
CA SER A 114 7.38 1.03 -9.05
C SER A 114 7.47 -0.03 -10.15
N MET A 115 6.57 -0.01 -11.14
CA MET A 115 6.64 -0.89 -12.31
C MET A 115 7.86 -0.59 -13.19
N PHE A 116 8.25 0.68 -13.33
CA PHE A 116 9.48 1.05 -14.02
C PHE A 116 10.74 0.62 -13.23
N GLU A 117 10.68 0.66 -11.90
CA GLU A 117 11.76 0.19 -11.04
C GLU A 117 11.94 -1.33 -11.11
N VAL A 118 10.85 -2.13 -11.16
CA VAL A 118 10.92 -3.58 -11.36
C VAL A 118 11.58 -3.93 -12.71
N LYS A 119 11.29 -3.15 -13.76
CA LYS A 119 11.97 -3.30 -15.05
C LYS A 119 13.46 -2.96 -14.95
N LYS A 120 13.83 -1.94 -14.17
CA LYS A 120 15.23 -1.52 -13.97
C LYS A 120 16.02 -2.50 -13.09
N THR A 121 15.41 -3.05 -12.05
CA THR A 121 16.03 -4.04 -11.14
C THR A 121 16.27 -5.39 -11.82
N ARG A 122 15.45 -5.78 -12.80
CA ARG A 122 15.78 -6.92 -13.69
C ARG A 122 17.09 -6.73 -14.47
N VAL A 123 17.53 -5.49 -14.67
CA VAL A 123 18.78 -5.15 -15.37
C VAL A 123 19.95 -5.02 -14.37
N VAL A 124 19.67 -4.79 -13.09
CA VAL A 124 20.66 -4.66 -12.02
C VAL A 124 20.83 -6.02 -11.33
N ARG A 125 21.89 -6.76 -11.66
CA ARG A 125 22.19 -8.13 -11.18
C ARG A 125 22.43 -8.28 -9.67
N LEU A 126 22.32 -7.20 -8.90
CA LEU A 126 22.68 -7.14 -7.48
C LEU A 126 22.04 -8.23 -6.62
N HIS A 127 20.74 -8.47 -6.82
CA HIS A 127 20.00 -9.45 -6.04
C HIS A 127 20.34 -10.90 -6.44
N GLU A 128 20.60 -11.11 -7.73
CA GLU A 128 21.03 -12.41 -8.27
C GLU A 128 22.47 -12.74 -7.87
N GLU A 129 23.34 -11.74 -7.78
CA GLU A 129 24.71 -11.90 -7.28
C GLU A 129 24.74 -12.24 -5.79
N PHE A 130 23.82 -11.68 -4.99
CA PHE A 130 23.75 -11.95 -3.56
C PHE A 130 23.09 -13.29 -3.21
N TYR A 131 21.92 -13.59 -3.77
CA TYR A 131 21.15 -14.80 -3.44
C TYR A 131 21.39 -15.97 -4.41
N GLY A 132 21.99 -15.72 -5.57
CA GLY A 132 21.98 -16.65 -6.69
C GLY A 132 20.69 -16.52 -7.51
N ILE A 133 20.83 -16.74 -8.82
CA ILE A 133 19.73 -16.64 -9.81
C ILE A 133 18.53 -17.51 -9.42
N LEU A 134 18.77 -18.76 -8.99
CA LEU A 134 17.70 -19.70 -8.66
C LEU A 134 16.86 -19.23 -7.47
N ALA A 135 17.50 -18.88 -6.36
CA ALA A 135 16.80 -18.44 -5.15
C ALA A 135 16.06 -17.12 -5.37
N TRP A 136 16.70 -16.16 -6.04
CA TRP A 136 16.06 -14.88 -6.38
C TRP A 136 14.86 -15.06 -7.31
N ASN A 137 14.95 -15.95 -8.30
CA ASN A 137 13.83 -16.26 -9.18
C ASN A 137 12.66 -16.86 -8.39
N ILE A 138 12.91 -17.82 -7.49
CA ILE A 138 11.85 -18.39 -6.65
C ILE A 138 11.16 -17.30 -5.83
N ILE A 139 11.94 -16.45 -5.14
CA ILE A 139 11.41 -15.33 -4.35
C ILE A 139 10.54 -14.41 -5.22
N THR A 140 11.05 -14.02 -6.38
CA THR A 140 10.37 -13.09 -7.29
C THR A 140 9.08 -13.70 -7.85
N HIS A 141 9.10 -14.96 -8.27
CA HIS A 141 7.92 -15.65 -8.80
C HIS A 141 6.82 -15.85 -7.78
N LEU A 142 7.17 -16.02 -6.49
CA LEU A 142 6.18 -16.14 -5.41
C LEU A 142 5.63 -14.77 -4.99
N CYS A 143 6.50 -13.77 -4.84
CA CYS A 143 6.09 -12.51 -4.20
C CYS A 143 5.57 -11.45 -5.18
N VAL A 144 6.06 -11.40 -6.42
CA VAL A 144 5.59 -10.38 -7.39
C VAL A 144 4.09 -10.48 -7.68
N PRO A 145 3.48 -11.67 -7.86
CA PRO A 145 2.03 -11.78 -7.98
C PRO A 145 1.28 -11.21 -6.77
N LEU A 146 1.79 -11.42 -5.56
CA LEU A 146 1.19 -10.89 -4.33
C LEU A 146 1.30 -9.35 -4.27
N ILE A 147 2.42 -8.78 -4.73
CA ILE A 147 2.57 -7.33 -4.82
C ILE A 147 1.59 -6.74 -5.84
N ILE A 148 1.44 -7.37 -7.01
CA ILE A 148 0.47 -6.95 -8.02
C ILE A 148 -0.95 -7.03 -7.44
N PHE A 149 -1.27 -8.13 -6.75
CA PHE A 149 -2.55 -8.32 -6.10
C PHE A 149 -2.80 -7.27 -5.02
N PHE A 150 -1.82 -6.95 -4.16
CA PHE A 150 -1.92 -5.89 -3.16
C PHE A 150 -2.27 -4.54 -3.79
N ARG A 151 -1.59 -4.19 -4.90
CA ARG A 151 -1.80 -2.91 -5.61
C ARG A 151 -3.19 -2.84 -6.23
N PHE A 152 -3.63 -3.91 -6.89
CA PHE A 152 -4.94 -3.98 -7.48
C PHE A 152 -6.05 -3.93 -6.42
N HIS A 153 -5.92 -4.74 -5.37
CA HIS A 153 -6.92 -4.84 -4.31
C HIS A 153 -6.99 -3.56 -3.46
N SER A 154 -5.85 -2.92 -3.17
CA SER A 154 -5.85 -1.63 -2.46
C SER A 154 -6.59 -0.53 -3.23
N ALA A 155 -6.54 -0.51 -4.56
CA ALA A 155 -7.33 0.41 -5.38
C ALA A 155 -8.84 0.11 -5.32
N ILE A 156 -9.23 -1.16 -5.32
CA ILE A 156 -10.62 -1.59 -5.10
C ILE A 156 -11.11 -1.14 -3.72
N CYS A 157 -10.32 -1.39 -2.67
CA CYS A 157 -10.66 -0.98 -1.31
C CYS A 157 -10.77 0.53 -1.17
N LEU A 158 -9.91 1.31 -1.81
CA LEU A 158 -10.00 2.77 -1.85
C LEU A 158 -11.29 3.25 -2.54
N SER A 159 -11.69 2.60 -3.64
CA SER A 159 -12.96 2.88 -4.33
C SER A 159 -14.17 2.54 -3.45
N LYS A 160 -14.16 1.38 -2.80
CA LYS A 160 -15.19 0.97 -1.83
C LYS A 160 -15.30 1.93 -0.67
N MET A 161 -14.17 2.32 -0.07
CA MET A 161 -14.11 3.32 1.00
C MET A 161 -14.71 4.65 0.53
N TRP A 162 -14.34 5.14 -0.65
CA TRP A 162 -14.89 6.38 -1.20
C TRP A 162 -16.41 6.32 -1.43
N TYR A 163 -16.93 5.16 -1.82
CA TYR A 163 -18.37 4.95 -2.04
C TYR A 163 -19.13 4.80 -0.70
N ASN A 164 -18.61 3.98 0.21
CA ASN A 164 -19.26 3.61 1.47
C ASN A 164 -19.17 4.72 2.54
N ALA A 165 -18.11 5.53 2.55
CA ALA A 165 -17.94 6.60 3.53
C ALA A 165 -19.05 7.66 3.49
N TYR A 166 -19.83 7.74 2.41
CA TYR A 166 -20.94 8.69 2.25
C TYR A 166 -22.32 8.04 2.21
N GLN A 167 -22.42 6.75 2.56
CA GLN A 167 -23.71 6.08 2.78
C GLN A 167 -23.96 5.94 4.28
N LYS A 168 -25.23 6.07 4.69
CA LYS A 168 -25.66 5.71 6.04
C LYS A 168 -25.54 4.21 6.24
N GLU A 169 -25.19 3.82 7.46
CA GLU A 169 -25.29 2.44 7.93
C GLU A 169 -26.73 1.95 7.68
N LYS A 170 -26.89 0.89 6.88
CA LYS A 170 -28.20 0.25 6.70
C LYS A 170 -28.53 -0.45 8.02
N THR A 171 -29.27 0.22 8.89
CA THR A 171 -29.90 -0.41 10.06
C THR A 171 -30.83 -1.49 9.52
N THR A 172 -30.43 -2.75 9.66
CA THR A 172 -31.29 -3.91 9.46
C THR A 172 -31.93 -4.26 10.78
#